data_AF-A0A7W7S3D5-F1
#
_entry.id   AF-A0A7W7S3D5-F1
#
_cell.length_a   1.000
_cell.length_b   1.000
_cell.length_c   1.000
_cell.angle_alpha   90.00
_cell.angle_beta   90.00
_cell.angle_gamma   90.00
#
_symmetry.space_group_name_H-M   'P 1'
#
loop_
_entity.id
_entity.type
_entity.pdbx_description
1 polymer ?
#
loop_
_entity_poly.entity_id
_entity_poly.type
_entity_poly.pdbx_seq_one_letter_code
_entity_poly.pdbx_strand_id
1 'polypeptide(L)'
;MKAVVFAGTRSVAVEMVKPGDRVVIPTHVYCGVCVNCARGLSAACLRVRPGGFGAAYGYAGMGPYRGAQAELLRVPFADANCIPVPGEPGDDREDDLVLLADAFVTGWHATELAQVTAGATVAVFGGLVAWRPAGQPDRASGHHRACRGLPVSGCRKAD
;
A
#
# COMPACT_ATOMS: atom_id res chain seq x y z
N MET A 1 -4.92 12.15 -2.64
CA MET A 1 -3.83 11.47 -3.39
C MET A 1 -4.49 10.30 -4.10
N LYS A 2 -4.47 10.18 -5.44
CA LYS A 2 -5.16 9.07 -6.13
C LYS A 2 -4.19 7.90 -6.29
N ALA A 3 -4.18 6.99 -5.32
CA ALA A 3 -3.41 5.74 -5.42
C ALA A 3 -4.17 4.64 -6.17
N VAL A 4 -5.50 4.78 -6.23
CA VAL A 4 -6.38 4.06 -7.16
C VAL A 4 -6.53 4.91 -8.42
N VAL A 5 -6.20 4.35 -9.57
CA VAL A 5 -6.23 5.04 -10.87
C VAL A 5 -6.76 4.12 -11.96
N PHE A 6 -7.11 4.68 -13.10
CA PHE A 6 -7.37 3.90 -14.30
C PHE A 6 -6.09 3.69 -15.08
N ALA A 7 -5.87 2.45 -15.55
CA ALA A 7 -4.81 2.15 -16.49
C ALA A 7 -5.01 2.98 -17.77
N GLY A 8 -3.98 3.73 -18.14
CA GLY A 8 -3.95 4.55 -19.36
C GLY A 8 -3.52 3.74 -20.58
N THR A 9 -2.72 4.34 -21.45
CA THR A 9 -2.12 3.63 -22.59
C THR A 9 -1.16 2.53 -22.11
N ARG A 10 -1.12 1.40 -22.84
CA ARG A 10 -0.23 0.27 -22.57
C ARG A 10 0.72 0.01 -23.73
N SER A 11 1.87 -0.59 -23.43
CA SER A 11 2.73 -1.15 -24.48
C SER A 11 2.24 -2.55 -24.89
N VAL A 12 2.76 -3.05 -26.02
CA VAL A 12 2.43 -4.39 -26.54
C VAL A 12 2.86 -5.53 -25.63
N ALA A 13 3.79 -5.28 -24.70
CA ALA A 13 4.33 -6.29 -23.79
C ALA A 13 3.56 -6.38 -22.45
N VAL A 14 2.43 -5.66 -22.33
CA VAL A 14 1.55 -5.69 -21.15
C VAL A 14 0.37 -6.59 -21.46
N GLU A 15 0.22 -7.67 -20.71
CA GLU A 15 -0.78 -8.71 -20.97
C GLU A 15 -1.91 -8.75 -19.92
N MET A 16 -1.61 -8.40 -18.67
CA MET A 16 -2.51 -8.60 -17.53
C MET A 16 -3.48 -7.44 -17.29
N VAL A 17 -3.11 -6.23 -17.70
CA VAL A 17 -3.95 -5.02 -17.56
C VAL A 17 -4.23 -4.38 -18.91
N LYS A 18 -5.42 -3.77 -19.03
CA LYS A 18 -5.87 -3.04 -20.22
C LYS A 18 -6.26 -1.61 -19.87
N PRO A 19 -6.23 -0.68 -20.85
CA PRO A 19 -6.72 0.66 -20.65
C PRO A 19 -8.15 0.65 -20.09
N GLY A 20 -8.41 1.47 -19.07
CA GLY A 20 -9.70 1.53 -18.38
C GLY A 20 -9.85 0.59 -17.19
N ASP A 21 -8.89 -0.31 -16.92
CA ASP A 21 -8.91 -1.08 -15.67
C ASP A 21 -8.64 -0.19 -14.46
N ARG A 22 -9.41 -0.35 -13.39
CA ARG A 22 -9.19 0.31 -12.11
C ARG A 22 -8.14 -0.45 -11.31
N VAL A 23 -7.05 0.22 -10.94
CA VAL A 23 -5.88 -0.41 -10.34
C VAL A 23 -5.36 0.40 -9.16
N VAL A 24 -4.81 -0.30 -8.17
CA VAL A 24 -3.94 0.29 -7.14
C VAL A 24 -2.48 0.08 -7.53
N ILE A 25 -1.68 1.13 -7.37
CA ILE A 25 -0.23 1.08 -7.63
C ILE A 25 0.53 1.13 -6.30
N PRO A 26 1.32 0.10 -5.95
CA PRO A 26 2.19 0.15 -4.77
C PRO A 26 3.23 1.27 -4.85
N THR A 27 3.63 1.83 -3.70
CA THR A 27 4.70 2.83 -3.63
C THR A 27 6.04 2.31 -4.16
N HIS A 28 6.39 1.04 -3.86
CA HIS A 28 7.63 0.43 -4.35
C HIS A 28 7.49 -0.10 -5.77
N VAL A 29 8.53 0.07 -6.58
CA VAL A 29 8.60 -0.41 -7.97
C VAL A 29 9.37 -1.72 -8.01
N TYR A 30 8.84 -2.72 -8.72
CA TYR A 30 9.50 -4.01 -8.85
C TYR A 30 9.30 -4.67 -10.21
N CYS A 31 10.24 -5.52 -10.63
CA CYS A 31 10.24 -6.10 -11.98
C CYS A 31 9.43 -7.40 -12.11
N GLY A 32 8.93 -7.98 -11.01
CA GLY A 32 8.20 -9.24 -10.99
C GLY A 32 9.04 -10.52 -11.20
N VAL A 33 10.22 -10.43 -11.81
CA VAL A 33 10.93 -11.62 -12.33
C VAL A 33 12.32 -11.90 -11.74
N CYS A 34 12.91 -10.98 -10.97
CA CYS A 34 14.22 -11.25 -10.35
C CYS A 34 14.08 -12.21 -9.15
N VAL A 35 15.19 -12.78 -8.67
CA VAL A 35 15.18 -13.75 -7.55
C VAL A 35 14.45 -13.23 -6.31
N ASN A 36 14.62 -11.95 -5.97
CA ASN A 36 13.89 -11.34 -4.85
C ASN A 36 12.39 -11.24 -5.13
N CYS A 37 11.97 -10.80 -6.31
CA CYS A 37 10.56 -10.77 -6.70
C CYS A 37 9.93 -12.17 -6.68
N ALA A 38 10.62 -13.18 -7.22
CA ALA A 38 10.15 -14.56 -7.24
C ALA A 38 9.99 -15.17 -5.83
N ARG A 39 10.70 -14.63 -4.83
CA ARG A 39 10.61 -15.02 -3.41
C ARG A 39 9.63 -14.16 -2.62
N GLY A 40 8.87 -13.27 -3.25
CA GLY A 40 7.95 -12.34 -2.58
C GLY A 40 8.64 -11.13 -1.92
N LEU A 41 9.93 -10.91 -2.15
CA LEU A 41 10.72 -9.80 -1.61
C LEU A 41 10.74 -8.61 -2.59
N SER A 42 9.58 -8.18 -3.06
CA SER A 42 9.43 -7.15 -4.11
C SER A 42 10.04 -5.80 -3.73
N ALA A 43 9.97 -5.41 -2.45
CA ALA A 43 10.56 -4.17 -1.94
C ALA A 43 12.08 -4.09 -2.14
N ALA A 44 12.75 -5.25 -2.22
CA ALA A 44 14.20 -5.36 -2.45
C ALA A 44 14.52 -5.80 -3.89
N CYS A 45 13.74 -5.37 -4.89
CA CYS A 45 13.94 -5.76 -6.27
C CYS A 45 15.34 -5.40 -6.80
N LEU A 46 16.01 -6.33 -7.47
CA LEU A 46 17.41 -6.18 -7.90
C LEU A 46 17.59 -5.48 -9.26
N ARG A 47 16.51 -5.28 -10.04
CA ARG A 47 16.59 -4.82 -11.44
C ARG A 47 16.11 -3.40 -11.66
N VAL A 48 15.40 -2.83 -10.68
CA VAL A 48 14.72 -1.54 -10.82
C VAL A 48 15.62 -0.34 -10.55
N ARG A 49 16.78 -0.54 -9.92
CA ARG A 49 17.72 0.54 -9.60
C ARG A 49 19.16 0.08 -9.83
N PRO A 50 19.88 0.66 -10.81
CA PRO A 50 21.31 0.39 -11.00
C PRO A 50 22.11 0.72 -9.73
N GLY A 51 23.05 -0.15 -9.36
CA GLY A 51 23.91 0.05 -8.18
C GLY A 51 23.20 -0.11 -6.83
N GLY A 52 21.96 -0.62 -6.79
CA GLY A 52 21.24 -0.86 -5.55
C GLY A 52 20.07 -1.83 -5.69
N PHE A 53 19.23 -1.92 -4.67
CA PHE A 53 18.03 -2.76 -4.65
C PHE A 53 16.81 -1.99 -4.15
N GLY A 54 15.64 -2.35 -4.67
CA GLY A 54 14.39 -1.65 -4.43
C GLY A 54 14.30 -0.37 -5.26
N ALA A 55 13.10 0.19 -5.32
CA ALA A 55 12.84 1.49 -5.89
C ALA A 55 11.46 1.96 -5.42
N ALA A 56 11.18 3.26 -5.51
CA ALA A 56 9.91 3.83 -5.12
C ALA A 56 9.62 5.10 -5.90
N TYR A 57 8.34 5.38 -6.13
CA TYR A 57 7.90 6.61 -6.80
C TYR A 57 8.13 7.84 -5.91
N GLY A 58 8.83 8.85 -6.43
CA GLY A 58 8.98 10.14 -5.76
C GLY A 58 9.79 10.11 -4.45
N TYR A 59 10.61 9.08 -4.25
CA TYR A 59 11.36 8.88 -3.00
C TYR A 59 12.86 9.08 -3.20
N ALA A 60 13.50 9.85 -2.31
CA ALA A 60 14.92 10.18 -2.41
C ALA A 60 15.80 8.92 -2.35
N GLY A 61 16.77 8.80 -3.26
CA GLY A 61 17.68 7.65 -3.32
C GLY A 61 17.07 6.34 -3.83
N MET A 62 15.78 6.33 -4.20
CA MET A 62 15.05 5.11 -4.60
C MET A 62 14.85 5.01 -6.12
N GLY A 63 15.80 5.52 -6.90
CA GLY A 63 15.81 5.43 -8.36
C GLY A 63 15.15 6.63 -9.07
N PRO A 64 15.06 6.59 -10.41
CA PRO A 64 14.65 7.74 -11.23
C PRO A 64 13.12 7.90 -11.38
N TYR A 65 12.33 7.31 -10.49
CA TYR A 65 10.88 7.22 -10.64
C TYR A 65 10.18 8.46 -10.07
N ARG A 66 9.41 9.15 -10.92
CA ARG A 66 8.64 10.34 -10.51
C ARG A 66 7.48 9.95 -9.60
N GLY A 67 7.08 10.87 -8.72
CA GLY A 67 5.99 10.66 -7.76
C GLY A 67 4.60 10.62 -8.41
N ALA A 68 3.63 10.06 -7.68
CA ALA A 68 2.24 9.88 -8.11
C ALA A 68 1.32 11.07 -7.79
N GLN A 69 1.82 12.16 -7.22
CA GLN A 69 1.07 13.40 -7.01
C GLN A 69 1.00 14.22 -8.31
N ALA A 70 0.40 13.62 -9.33
CA ALA A 70 0.27 14.16 -10.68
C ALA A 70 -1.01 13.61 -11.33
N GLU A 71 -1.43 14.21 -12.44
CA GLU A 71 -2.59 13.73 -13.21
C GLU A 71 -2.31 12.39 -13.90
N LEU A 72 -1.05 12.13 -14.25
CA LEU A 72 -0.60 10.91 -14.92
C LEU A 72 0.67 10.38 -14.27
N LEU A 73 0.77 9.05 -14.19
CA LEU A 73 1.93 8.34 -13.70
C LEU A 73 2.37 7.29 -14.72
N ARG A 74 3.68 7.25 -15.01
CA ARG A 74 4.26 6.16 -15.79
C ARG A 74 4.58 4.98 -14.87
N VAL A 75 3.88 3.87 -15.08
CA VAL A 75 4.08 2.62 -14.33
C VAL A 75 4.92 1.64 -15.16
N PRO A 76 6.22 1.44 -14.85
CA PRO A 76 7.01 0.36 -15.45
C PRO A 76 6.55 -1.01 -14.91
N PHE A 77 6.78 -2.07 -15.70
CA PHE A 77 6.41 -3.44 -15.32
C PHE A 77 4.94 -3.54 -14.88
N ALA A 78 4.03 -2.99 -15.69
CA ALA A 78 2.62 -2.81 -15.35
C ALA A 78 1.95 -4.13 -14.90
N ASP A 79 2.24 -5.25 -15.55
CA ASP A 79 1.67 -6.56 -15.17
C ASP A 79 2.02 -6.99 -13.74
N ALA A 80 3.12 -6.49 -13.18
CA ALA A 80 3.50 -6.74 -11.79
C ALA A 80 2.96 -5.65 -10.84
N ASN A 81 2.90 -4.38 -11.28
CA ASN A 81 2.66 -3.26 -10.36
C ASN A 81 1.23 -2.72 -10.40
N CYS A 82 0.47 -2.97 -11.46
CA CYS A 82 -0.92 -2.58 -11.56
C CYS A 82 -1.81 -3.66 -10.96
N ILE A 83 -2.26 -3.47 -9.73
CA ILE A 83 -3.10 -4.44 -9.01
C ILE A 83 -4.56 -4.09 -9.26
N PRO A 84 -5.35 -4.90 -10.00
CA PRO A 84 -6.75 -4.60 -10.24
C PRO A 84 -7.55 -4.57 -8.94
N VAL A 85 -8.47 -3.61 -8.82
CA VAL A 85 -9.35 -3.49 -7.67
C VAL A 85 -10.82 -3.42 -8.10
N PRO A 86 -11.74 -4.01 -7.31
CA PRO A 86 -13.17 -3.98 -7.62
C PRO A 86 -13.79 -2.63 -7.26
N GLY A 87 -14.97 -2.36 -7.80
CA GLY A 87 -15.75 -1.17 -7.46
C GLY A 87 -15.52 0.00 -8.42
N GLU A 88 -16.19 1.11 -8.13
CA GLU A 88 -16.27 2.29 -8.99
C GLU A 88 -15.58 3.48 -8.32
N PRO A 89 -15.09 4.46 -9.09
CA PRO A 89 -14.48 5.66 -8.53
C PRO A 89 -15.42 6.39 -7.57
N GLY A 90 -14.93 6.65 -6.36
CA GLY A 90 -15.69 7.39 -5.35
C GLY A 90 -16.81 6.59 -4.68
N ASP A 91 -16.77 5.26 -4.80
CA ASP A 91 -17.60 4.39 -3.95
C ASP A 91 -17.18 4.47 -2.48
N ASP A 92 -17.98 3.87 -1.59
CA ASP A 92 -17.77 3.91 -0.14
C ASP A 92 -16.43 3.31 0.32
N ARG A 93 -15.70 2.61 -0.57
CA ARG A 93 -14.41 1.97 -0.30
C ARG A 93 -13.23 2.72 -0.90
N GLU A 94 -13.44 3.81 -1.62
CA GLU A 94 -12.36 4.56 -2.28
C GLU A 94 -11.25 4.96 -1.29
N ASP A 95 -11.64 5.48 -0.13
CA ASP A 95 -10.71 5.89 0.94
C ASP A 95 -9.99 4.70 1.57
N ASP A 96 -10.57 3.50 1.55
CA ASP A 96 -9.91 2.29 2.07
C ASP A 96 -8.92 1.73 1.04
N LEU A 97 -9.33 1.70 -0.23
CA LEU A 97 -8.54 1.17 -1.34
C LEU A 97 -7.27 1.99 -1.58
N VAL A 98 -7.31 3.31 -1.35
CA VAL A 98 -6.13 4.16 -1.48
C VAL A 98 -5.02 3.78 -0.49
N LEU A 99 -5.37 3.23 0.67
CA LEU A 99 -4.41 2.82 1.70
C LEU A 99 -3.61 1.58 1.30
N LEU A 100 -4.13 0.77 0.37
CA LEU A 100 -3.46 -0.44 -0.14
C LEU A 100 -2.17 -0.13 -0.91
N ALA A 101 -1.99 1.09 -1.40
CA ALA A 101 -0.78 1.49 -2.09
C ALA A 101 0.46 1.52 -1.18
N ASP A 102 0.27 1.79 0.11
CA ASP A 102 1.39 1.91 1.06
C ASP A 102 0.96 1.64 2.51
N ALA A 103 0.21 2.56 3.11
CA ALA A 103 0.11 2.64 4.56
C ALA A 103 -0.51 1.38 5.19
N PHE A 104 -1.55 0.82 4.55
CA PHE A 104 -2.18 -0.40 5.04
C PHE A 104 -1.23 -1.59 4.93
N VAL A 105 -0.62 -1.79 3.76
CA VAL A 105 0.27 -2.93 3.51
C VAL A 105 1.56 -2.85 4.34
N THR A 106 2.07 -1.64 4.58
CA THR A 106 3.21 -1.39 5.47
C THR A 106 2.86 -1.72 6.93
N GLY A 107 1.69 -1.29 7.41
CA GLY A 107 1.20 -1.65 8.75
C GLY A 107 1.00 -3.15 8.92
N TRP A 108 0.37 -3.80 7.94
CA TRP A 108 0.20 -5.25 7.92
C TRP A 108 1.54 -6.00 7.90
N HIS A 109 2.49 -5.53 7.08
CA HIS A 109 3.81 -6.14 7.03
C HIS A 109 4.54 -6.03 8.38
N ALA A 110 4.38 -4.91 9.10
CA ALA A 110 4.93 -4.76 10.45
C ALA A 110 4.31 -5.77 11.43
N THR A 111 3.02 -6.09 11.33
CA THR A 111 2.38 -7.11 12.17
C THR A 111 2.88 -8.51 11.86
N GLU A 112 3.15 -8.82 10.58
CA GLU A 112 3.75 -10.08 10.16
C GLU A 112 5.19 -10.23 10.70
N LEU A 113 6.00 -9.18 10.57
CA LEU A 113 7.38 -9.16 11.09
C LEU A 113 7.42 -9.30 12.61
N ALA A 114 6.46 -8.69 13.32
CA ALA A 114 6.30 -8.81 14.76
C ALA A 114 5.59 -10.11 15.20
N GLN A 115 5.20 -10.97 14.25
CA GLN A 115 4.53 -12.25 14.48
C GLN A 115 3.28 -12.11 15.36
N VAL A 116 2.50 -11.04 15.13
CA VAL A 116 1.28 -10.76 15.90
C VAL A 116 0.25 -11.86 15.64
N THR A 117 -0.29 -12.43 16.72
CA THR A 117 -1.37 -13.42 16.65
C THR A 117 -2.65 -12.90 17.30
N ALA A 118 -3.78 -13.55 17.03
CA ALA A 118 -5.03 -13.27 17.72
C ALA A 118 -4.84 -13.36 19.25
N GLY A 119 -5.36 -12.37 19.98
CA GLY A 119 -5.23 -12.27 21.43
C GLY A 119 -3.90 -11.70 21.94
N ALA A 120 -2.92 -11.42 21.07
CA ALA A 120 -1.67 -10.78 21.46
C ALA A 120 -1.90 -9.36 21.99
N THR A 121 -1.18 -8.99 23.05
CA THR A 121 -1.09 -7.59 23.50
C THR A 121 0.10 -6.94 22.83
N VAL A 122 -0.15 -5.93 21.99
CA VAL A 122 0.86 -5.25 21.18
C VAL A 122 0.97 -3.79 21.60
N ALA A 123 2.20 -3.27 21.67
CA ALA A 123 2.47 -1.85 21.78
C ALA A 123 2.80 -1.29 20.39
N VAL A 124 2.04 -0.28 19.95
CA VAL A 124 2.30 0.45 18.70
C VAL A 124 2.81 1.84 19.04
N PHE A 125 3.96 2.22 18.48
CA PHE A 125 4.57 3.53 18.67
C PHE A 125 4.41 4.35 17.38
N GLY A 126 3.56 5.38 17.41
CA GLY A 126 3.14 6.17 16.24
C GLY A 126 1.75 5.78 15.73
N GLY A 127 0.98 6.73 15.17
CA GLY A 127 -0.43 6.50 14.83
C GLY A 127 -1.12 7.61 14.01
N LEU A 128 -0.41 8.17 13.03
CA LEU A 128 -0.90 9.33 12.26
C LEU A 128 -1.68 8.96 10.99
N VAL A 129 -1.67 7.70 10.56
CA VAL A 129 -2.53 7.26 9.45
C VAL A 129 -3.84 6.77 10.04
N ALA A 130 -4.90 7.55 9.86
CA ALA A 130 -6.24 7.20 10.29
C ALA A 130 -6.76 6.02 9.44
N TRP A 131 -6.62 4.80 9.95
CA TRP A 131 -7.40 3.68 9.47
C TRP A 131 -8.84 3.85 9.97
N ARG A 132 -9.79 4.02 9.05
CA ARG A 132 -11.22 4.09 9.36
C ARG A 132 -11.84 2.74 9.05
N PRO A 133 -12.31 1.97 10.05
CA PRO A 133 -13.22 0.88 9.75
C PRO A 133 -14.51 1.43 9.15
N ALA A 134 -14.98 0.83 8.05
CA ALA A 134 -16.27 1.16 7.45
C ALA A 134 -17.38 1.17 8.52
N GLY A 135 -18.11 2.28 8.63
CA GLY A 135 -19.27 2.42 9.52
C GLY A 135 -19.03 3.04 10.91
N GLN A 136 -17.84 3.57 11.22
CA GLN A 136 -17.59 4.20 12.52
C GLN A 136 -17.40 5.73 12.43
N PRO A 137 -17.99 6.51 13.37
CA PRO A 137 -17.90 7.98 13.35
C PRO A 137 -16.50 8.48 13.72
N ASP A 138 -16.20 9.68 13.23
CA ASP A 138 -14.93 10.38 13.32
C ASP A 138 -14.36 10.39 14.75
N ARG A 139 -13.28 9.62 14.98
CA ARG A 139 -12.48 9.71 16.20
C ARG A 139 -11.08 10.11 15.82
N ALA A 140 -10.87 11.42 15.80
CA ALA A 140 -9.58 12.05 15.66
C ALA A 140 -8.50 11.35 16.52
N SER A 141 -7.32 11.23 15.91
CA SER A 141 -6.01 10.89 16.46
C SER A 141 -5.87 11.11 17.97
N GLY A 142 -5.43 10.07 18.69
CA GLY A 142 -5.07 10.15 20.11
C GLY A 142 -4.02 9.09 20.46
N HIS A 143 -2.90 9.54 21.02
CA HIS A 143 -1.73 8.77 21.39
C HIS A 143 -1.98 7.72 22.50
N HIS A 144 -1.22 6.62 22.42
CA HIS A 144 -0.88 5.63 23.45
C HIS A 144 -2.01 5.00 24.29
N ARG A 145 -2.31 3.71 24.05
CA ARG A 145 -2.32 2.68 25.10
C ARG A 145 -2.28 1.26 24.51
N ALA A 146 -1.51 0.39 25.14
CA ALA A 146 -1.57 -1.05 24.91
C ALA A 146 -2.99 -1.55 25.25
N CYS A 147 -3.75 -2.01 24.25
CA CYS A 147 -5.02 -2.70 24.48
C CYS A 147 -4.68 -4.06 25.12
N ARG A 148 -4.68 -4.15 26.46
CA ARG A 148 -4.63 -5.42 27.19
C ARG A 148 -5.98 -6.13 27.05
N GLY A 149 -5.99 -7.33 26.47
CA GLY A 149 -6.97 -8.38 26.78
C GLY A 149 -8.46 -8.10 26.51
N LEU A 150 -8.83 -7.20 25.59
CA LEU A 150 -10.22 -7.01 25.19
C LEU A 150 -10.45 -7.46 23.75
N PRO A 151 -11.62 -8.08 23.43
CA PRO A 151 -12.03 -8.26 22.05
C PRO A 151 -12.08 -6.90 21.34
N VAL A 152 -11.79 -6.90 20.04
CA VAL A 152 -11.55 -5.72 19.18
C VAL A 152 -12.64 -4.64 19.25
N SER A 153 -13.83 -4.95 19.77
CA SER A 153 -14.95 -4.03 20.02
C SER A 153 -14.81 -3.16 21.28
N GLY A 154 -13.80 -3.39 22.13
CA GLY A 154 -13.71 -2.82 23.48
C GLY A 154 -12.80 -1.60 23.66
N CYS A 155 -11.93 -1.24 22.70
CA CYS A 155 -11.02 -0.10 22.89
C CYS A 155 -11.78 1.23 22.68
N ARG A 156 -12.31 1.81 23.77
CA ARG A 156 -12.83 3.18 23.81
C ARG A 156 -11.74 4.16 24.28
N LYS A 157 -11.81 5.38 23.75
CA LYS A 157 -10.99 6.53 24.17
C LYS A 157 -11.27 6.79 25.66
N ALA A 158 -10.23 6.95 26.47
CA ALA A 158 -10.39 7.56 27.79
C ALA A 158 -10.53 9.07 27.58
N ASP A 159 -11.45 9.65 28.35
CA ASP A 159 -11.86 11.06 28.38
C ASP A 159 -10.68 12.05 28.43
#